data_AF-A0A2G9TEL5-F1
#
_entry.id   AF-A0A2G9TEL5-F1
#
_cell.length_a   1.000
_cell.length_b   1.000
_cell.length_c   1.000
_cell.angle_alpha   90.00
_cell.angle_beta   90.00
_cell.angle_gamma   90.00
#
_symmetry.space_group_name_H-M   'P 1'
#
loop_
_entity.id
_entity.type
_entity.pdbx_description
1 polymer ?
#
loop_
_entity_poly.entity_id
_entity_poly.type
_entity_poly.pdbx_seq_one_letter_code
_entity_poly.pdbx_strand_id
1 'polypeptide(L)'
;VGNIVVDYKSSLRGLYDPSEEYNVAIKQCHKRSALRLLDLACANGGVFIKVGQHLSAMEYLIPEEYTSTLSVLTSKAPEATYDDVIYVVESQLGKK
;
A
#
# COMPACT_ATOMS: atom_id res chain seq x y z
N VAL A 1 -3.02 -12.65 2.41
CA VAL A 1 -4.34 -12.14 2.81
C VAL A 1 -4.90 -12.83 4.06
N GLY A 2 -4.94 -14.17 4.14
CA GLY A 2 -5.49 -14.89 5.32
C GLY A 2 -4.91 -14.45 6.68
N ASN A 3 -3.59 -14.21 6.74
CA ASN A 3 -2.94 -13.72 7.97
C ASN A 3 -3.43 -12.35 8.44
N ILE A 4 -3.87 -11.46 7.54
CA ILE A 4 -4.44 -10.16 7.90
C ILE A 4 -5.76 -10.36 8.61
N VAL A 5 -6.65 -11.19 8.04
CA VAL A 5 -7.97 -11.47 8.62
C VAL A 5 -7.84 -12.11 10.01
N VAL A 6 -6.90 -13.04 10.17
CA VAL A 6 -6.62 -13.67 11.47
C VAL A 6 -6.10 -12.65 12.48
N ASP A 7 -5.20 -11.74 12.08
CA ASP A 7 -4.64 -10.71 12.97
C ASP A 7 -5.72 -9.77 13.51
N TYR A 8 -6.68 -9.34 12.68
CA TYR A 8 -7.81 -8.54 13.15
C TYR A 8 -8.68 -9.31 14.15
N LYS A 9 -9.02 -10.57 13.82
CA LYS A 9 -9.83 -11.42 14.69
C LYS A 9 -9.17 -11.66 16.04
N SER A 10 -7.85 -11.87 16.08
CA SER A 10 -7.13 -12.10 17.33
C SER A 10 -6.89 -10.81 18.10
N SER A 11 -6.48 -9.74 17.43
CA SER A 11 -6.09 -8.47 18.06
C SER A 11 -7.26 -7.71 18.66
N LEU A 12 -8.45 -7.85 18.08
CA LEU A 12 -9.66 -7.16 18.53
C LEU A 12 -10.58 -8.05 19.37
N ARG A 13 -10.17 -9.29 19.64
CA ARG A 13 -11.03 -10.27 20.32
C ARG A 13 -11.35 -9.81 21.74
N GLY A 14 -12.64 -9.64 22.03
CA GLY A 14 -13.10 -9.29 23.38
C GLY A 14 -12.88 -7.82 23.76
N LEU A 15 -12.45 -6.99 22.81
CA LEU A 15 -12.39 -5.54 22.98
C LEU A 15 -13.72 -4.90 22.57
N TYR A 16 -14.14 -3.87 23.29
CA TYR A 16 -15.37 -3.13 22.99
C TYR A 16 -15.06 -1.94 22.07
N ASP A 17 -15.86 -1.74 21.02
CA ASP A 17 -15.74 -0.59 20.12
C ASP A 17 -16.79 0.48 20.51
N PRO A 18 -16.42 1.73 20.87
CA PRO A 18 -15.07 2.29 20.96
C PRO A 18 -14.56 2.37 22.42
N SER A 19 -13.60 1.52 22.78
CA SER A 19 -12.78 1.63 24.00
C SER A 19 -11.36 2.11 23.65
N GLU A 20 -10.63 2.66 24.63
CA GLU A 20 -9.25 3.10 24.41
C GLU A 20 -8.36 1.91 24.04
N GLU A 21 -8.55 0.77 24.70
CA GLU A 21 -7.83 -0.47 24.41
C GLU A 21 -8.10 -0.96 22.98
N TYR A 22 -9.36 -0.87 22.51
CA TYR A 22 -9.73 -1.17 21.14
C TYR A 22 -9.03 -0.23 20.15
N ASN A 23 -9.06 1.08 20.42
CA ASN A 23 -8.43 2.08 19.55
C ASN A 23 -6.92 1.87 19.42
N VAL A 24 -6.24 1.52 20.50
CA VAL A 24 -4.81 1.18 20.46
C VAL A 24 -4.59 -0.12 19.66
N ALA A 25 -5.38 -1.15 19.94
CA ALA A 25 -5.23 -2.46 19.29
C ALA A 25 -5.50 -2.39 17.79
N ILE A 26 -6.52 -1.64 17.35
CA ILE A 26 -6.90 -1.53 15.94
C ILE A 26 -5.85 -0.77 15.13
N LYS A 27 -5.30 0.33 15.65
CA LYS A 27 -4.19 1.08 15.00
C LYS A 27 -2.95 0.20 14.82
N GLN A 28 -2.57 -0.54 15.86
CA GLN A 28 -1.45 -1.48 15.77
C GLN A 28 -1.71 -2.59 14.74
N CYS A 29 -2.94 -3.13 14.71
CA CYS A 29 -3.34 -4.15 13.75
C CYS A 29 -3.33 -3.62 12.31
N HIS A 30 -3.82 -2.40 12.08
CA HIS A 30 -3.73 -1.71 10.80
C HIS A 30 -2.28 -1.58 10.35
N LYS A 31 -1.39 -1.10 11.22
CA LYS A 31 0.04 -0.92 10.88
C LYS A 31 0.73 -2.22 10.48
N ARG A 32 0.56 -3.30 11.25
CA ARG A 32 1.14 -4.61 10.91
C ARG A 32 0.58 -5.16 9.61
N SER A 33 -0.72 -4.99 9.38
CA SER A 33 -1.38 -5.47 8.18
C SER A 33 -0.97 -4.68 6.93
N ALA A 34 -0.78 -3.37 7.06
CA ALA A 34 -0.26 -2.50 6.01
C ALA A 34 1.17 -2.90 5.60
N LEU A 35 2.05 -3.20 6.56
CA LEU A 35 3.40 -3.70 6.28
C LEU A 35 3.38 -5.03 5.53
N ARG A 36 2.54 -5.98 5.94
CA ARG A 36 2.38 -7.27 5.23
C ARG A 36 1.84 -7.08 3.81
N LEU A 37 0.93 -6.11 3.62
CA LEU A 37 0.41 -5.80 2.29
C LEU A 37 1.48 -5.15 1.40
N LEU A 38 2.31 -4.27 1.97
CA LEU A 38 3.46 -3.70 1.28
C LEU A 38 4.44 -4.80 0.84
N ASP A 39 4.82 -5.70 1.75
CA ASP A 39 5.73 -6.82 1.43
C ASP A 39 5.15 -7.71 0.31
N LEU A 40 3.85 -8.00 0.38
CA LEU A 40 3.16 -8.76 -0.67
C LEU A 40 3.16 -8.01 -2.00
N ALA A 41 2.93 -6.69 -1.98
CA ALA A 41 2.96 -5.88 -3.20
C ALA A 41 4.37 -5.83 -3.83
N CYS A 42 5.41 -5.65 -3.01
CA CYS A 42 6.79 -5.68 -3.44
C CYS A 42 7.20 -7.04 -4.01
N ALA A 43 6.83 -8.13 -3.34
CA ALA A 43 7.17 -9.48 -3.77
C ALA A 43 6.51 -9.89 -5.09
N ASN A 44 5.30 -9.40 -5.38
CA ASN A 44 4.56 -9.74 -6.61
C ASN A 44 4.77 -8.71 -7.73
N GLY A 45 5.17 -7.48 -7.42
CA GLY A 45 5.40 -6.43 -8.41
C GLY A 45 4.16 -6.07 -9.24
N GLY A 46 4.38 -5.45 -10.39
CA GLY A 46 3.37 -5.25 -11.44
C GLY A 46 2.04 -4.66 -10.93
N VAL A 47 0.95 -5.39 -11.15
CA VAL A 47 -0.40 -4.97 -10.74
C VAL A 47 -0.51 -4.72 -9.23
N PHE A 48 0.21 -5.47 -8.39
CA PHE A 48 0.13 -5.29 -6.95
C PHE A 48 0.74 -3.97 -6.48
N ILE A 49 1.80 -3.50 -7.14
CA ILE A 49 2.36 -2.17 -6.90
C ILE A 49 1.32 -1.11 -7.25
N LYS A 50 0.63 -1.23 -8.39
CA LYS A 50 -0.43 -0.30 -8.81
C LYS A 50 -1.60 -0.25 -7.82
N VAL A 51 -2.03 -1.41 -7.32
CA VAL A 51 -3.07 -1.48 -6.28
C VAL A 51 -2.59 -0.79 -5.00
N GLY A 52 -1.37 -1.05 -4.56
CA GLY A 52 -0.78 -0.39 -3.40
C GLY A 52 -0.69 1.13 -3.55
N GLN A 53 -0.33 1.61 -4.75
CA GLN A 53 -0.34 3.04 -5.09
C GLN A 53 -1.73 3.64 -4.97
N HIS A 54 -2.75 2.99 -5.54
CA HIS A 54 -4.13 3.47 -5.47
C HIS A 54 -4.64 3.52 -4.02
N LEU A 55 -4.36 2.50 -3.22
CA LEU A 55 -4.71 2.47 -1.80
C LEU A 55 -4.02 3.58 -1.00
N SER A 56 -2.76 3.92 -1.34
CA SER A 56 -2.03 4.99 -0.65
C SER A 56 -2.65 6.38 -0.82
N ALA A 57 -3.42 6.60 -1.90
CA ALA A 57 -4.07 7.89 -2.19
C ALA A 57 -5.46 8.06 -1.55
N MET A 58 -5.98 7.04 -0.84
CA MET A 58 -7.35 7.00 -0.29
C MET A 58 -7.41 7.45 1.18
N GLU A 59 -6.82 8.59 1.52
CA GLU A 59 -6.64 9.08 2.91
C GLU A 59 -7.94 9.17 3.75
N TYR A 60 -9.09 9.39 3.11
CA TYR A 60 -10.38 9.51 3.81
C TYR A 60 -11.18 8.20 3.88
N LEU A 61 -10.75 7.16 3.18
CA LEU A 61 -11.48 5.88 3.08
C LEU A 61 -10.72 4.74 3.76
N ILE A 62 -9.39 4.81 3.74
CA ILE A 62 -8.49 3.78 4.22
C ILE A 62 -7.77 4.30 5.47
N PRO A 63 -7.56 3.47 6.51
CA PRO A 63 -6.87 3.91 7.72
C PRO A 63 -5.49 4.49 7.42
N GLU A 64 -5.11 5.54 8.17
CA GLU A 64 -3.85 6.26 7.98
C GLU A 64 -2.63 5.33 8.01
N GLU A 65 -2.65 4.27 8.83
CA GLU A 65 -1.54 3.33 8.90
C GLU A 65 -1.32 2.58 7.58
N TYR A 66 -2.37 2.37 6.78
CA TYR A 66 -2.26 1.81 5.42
C TYR A 66 -1.79 2.84 4.42
N THR A 67 -2.41 4.03 4.38
CA THR A 67 -2.06 5.05 3.39
C THR A 67 -0.62 5.52 3.56
N SER A 68 -0.21 5.82 4.79
CA SER A 68 1.17 6.20 5.13
C SER A 68 2.18 5.10 4.78
N THR A 69 1.88 3.84 5.07
CA THR A 69 2.81 2.73 4.81
C THR A 69 2.95 2.43 3.32
N LEU A 70 1.84 2.48 2.56
CA LEU A 70 1.85 2.19 1.13
C LEU A 70 2.34 3.37 0.28
N SER A 71 2.43 4.59 0.83
CA SER A 71 2.97 5.78 0.15
C SER A 71 4.40 5.58 -0.37
N VAL A 72 5.17 4.62 0.15
CA VAL A 72 6.49 4.28 -0.39
C VAL A 72 6.41 3.77 -1.83
N LEU A 73 5.28 3.15 -2.22
CA LEU A 73 5.05 2.62 -3.56
C LEU A 73 4.77 3.73 -4.59
N THR A 74 4.35 4.92 -4.15
CA THR A 74 4.14 6.10 -5.00
C THR A 74 5.36 7.02 -5.01
N SER A 75 5.95 7.25 -3.84
CA SER A 75 7.09 8.18 -3.67
C SER A 75 8.43 7.66 -4.20
N LYS A 76 8.58 6.34 -4.38
CA LYS A 76 9.81 5.70 -4.90
C LYS A 76 9.53 4.83 -6.13
N ALA A 77 8.59 5.23 -6.98
CA ALA A 77 8.36 4.52 -8.23
C ALA A 77 9.67 4.47 -9.05
N PRO A 78 9.98 3.36 -9.75
CA PRO A 78 11.14 3.29 -10.62
C PRO A 78 11.09 4.43 -11.64
N GLU A 79 12.11 5.28 -11.63
CA GLU A 79 12.26 6.35 -12.61
C GLU A 79 12.83 5.75 -13.90
N ALA A 80 12.19 6.04 -15.03
CA ALA A 80 12.78 5.74 -16.34
C ALA A 80 14.00 6.64 -16.52
N THR A 81 15.09 6.11 -17.11
CA THR A 81 16.22 6.97 -17.45
C THR A 81 15.82 7.94 -18.56
N TYR A 82 16.54 9.05 -18.68
CA TYR A 82 16.30 10.00 -19.77
C TYR A 82 16.38 9.33 -21.15
N ASP A 83 17.30 8.37 -21.32
CA ASP A 83 17.46 7.60 -22.55
C ASP A 83 16.26 6.68 -22.83
N ASP A 84 15.71 6.04 -21.80
CA ASP A 84 14.48 5.24 -21.93
C ASP A 84 13.29 6.11 -22.37
N VAL A 85 13.20 7.32 -21.81
CA VAL A 85 12.15 8.29 -22.18
C VAL A 85 12.30 8.72 -23.63
N ILE A 86 13.51 9.08 -24.07
CA ILE A 86 13.78 9.41 -25.48
C ILE A 86 13.40 8.25 -26.39
N TYR A 87 13.86 7.04 -26.08
CA TYR A 87 13.58 5.86 -26.88
C TYR A 87 12.07 5.62 -27.05
N VAL A 88 11.30 5.69 -25.96
CA VAL A 88 9.84 5.53 -26.01
C VAL A 88 9.18 6.64 -26.81
N VAL A 89 9.58 7.91 -26.60
CA VAL A 89 9.03 9.05 -27.35
C VAL A 89 9.32 8.94 -28.85
N GLU A 90 10.56 8.65 -29.23
CA GLU A 90 10.95 8.51 -30.64
C GLU A 90 10.29 7.31 -31.32
N SER A 91 10.19 6.17 -30.62
CA SER A 91 9.58 4.95 -31.16
C SER A 91 8.05 5.03 -31.30
N GLN A 92 7.37 5.75 -30.40
CA GLN A 92 5.90 5.82 -30.37
C GLN A 92 5.34 7.03 -31.10
N LEU A 93 6.04 8.18 -31.07
CA LEU A 93 5.53 9.43 -31.63
C LEU A 93 6.18 9.82 -32.95
N GLY A 94 7.33 9.22 -33.30
CA GLY A 94 8.00 9.35 -34.59
C GLY A 94 8.30 10.80 -35.02
N LYS A 95 9.58 11.14 -35.15
CA LYS A 95 9.94 12.17 -36.13
C LYS A 95 9.59 11.61 -37.51
N LYS A 96 8.71 12.29 -38.25
CA LYS A 96 8.70 12.15 -39.71
C LYS A 96 10.06 12.52 -40.28
#